data_AF-A0A928TWY6-F1
#
_entry.id   AF-A0A928TWY6-F1
#
_cell.length_a   1.000
_cell.length_b   1.000
_cell.length_c   1.000
_cell.angle_alpha   90.00
_cell.angle_beta   90.00
_cell.angle_gamma   90.00
#
_symmetry.space_group_name_H-M   'P 1'
#
loop_
_entity.id
_entity.type
_entity.pdbx_description
1 polymer ?
#
loop_
_entity_poly.entity_id
_entity_poly.type
_entity_poly.pdbx_seq_one_letter_code
_entity_poly.pdbx_strand_id
1 'polypeptide(L)'
;HENGNAVVAMMKHKRVQPGTLLLETLFVLEASGHNVQQSNRYLPPAVIRILLDEQGSGDYPHLDHESVNQHLQPVATGIAKQVIQLKEDAIRELLTASEQQASAQAPQLIAAAEARIRQTFTPEIERLKALQQVNPNVRDEEVQFFEQQLQQLTNALQSINLRLDAVRVIVAT
;
A
#
# COMPACT_ATOMS: atom_id res chain seq x y z
N HIS A 1 2.73 2.34 20.39
CA HIS A 1 1.31 1.96 20.37
C HIS A 1 0.71 2.52 19.10
N GLU A 2 0.49 1.66 18.11
CA GLU A 2 -0.23 2.03 16.88
C GLU A 2 -1.73 2.04 17.20
N ASN A 3 -2.28 3.22 17.40
CA ASN A 3 -3.72 3.40 17.62
C ASN A 3 -4.38 3.61 16.26
N GLY A 4 -5.31 2.74 15.86
CA GLY A 4 -6.11 2.90 14.63
C GLY A 4 -6.05 1.77 13.61
N ASN A 5 -5.19 0.76 13.81
CA ASN A 5 -4.99 -0.33 12.84
C ASN A 5 -6.14 -1.35 12.78
N ALA A 6 -7.08 -1.32 13.73
CA ALA A 6 -8.25 -2.18 13.76
C ALA A 6 -9.47 -1.41 14.27
N VAL A 7 -10.50 -1.28 13.44
CA VAL A 7 -11.73 -0.54 13.78
C VAL A 7 -12.96 -1.34 13.35
N VAL A 8 -14.01 -1.29 14.16
CA VAL A 8 -15.36 -1.66 13.74
C VAL A 8 -16.16 -0.39 13.59
N ALA A 9 -16.93 -0.25 12.51
CA ALA A 9 -17.78 0.91 12.27
C ALA A 9 -19.09 0.50 11.60
N MET A 10 -20.08 1.39 11.67
CA MET A 10 -21.28 1.29 10.85
C MET A 10 -21.16 2.22 9.65
N MET A 11 -21.83 1.92 8.55
CA MET A 11 -21.88 2.80 7.39
C MET A 11 -23.28 2.85 6.81
N LYS A 12 -23.80 4.06 6.60
CA LYS A 12 -25.06 4.26 5.89
C LYS A 12 -24.79 4.64 4.45
N HIS A 13 -25.02 3.73 3.52
CA HIS A 13 -24.75 3.97 2.10
C HIS A 13 -25.89 3.46 1.21
N LYS A 14 -26.44 4.31 0.34
CA LYS A 14 -27.63 4.01 -0.48
C LYS A 14 -27.46 2.83 -1.45
N ARG A 15 -26.22 2.48 -1.79
CA ARG A 15 -25.88 1.41 -2.75
C ARG A 15 -25.39 0.13 -2.08
N VAL A 16 -25.39 0.06 -0.74
CA VAL A 16 -25.02 -1.15 0.00
C VAL A 16 -26.25 -1.61 0.78
N GLN A 17 -26.54 -2.91 0.74
CA GLN A 17 -27.69 -3.45 1.44
C GLN A 17 -27.45 -3.37 2.97
N PRO A 18 -28.44 -2.95 3.77
CA PRO A 18 -28.32 -3.01 5.22
C PRO A 18 -28.04 -4.44 5.69
N GLY A 19 -27.15 -4.58 6.67
CA GLY A 19 -26.69 -5.87 7.19
C GLY A 19 -25.50 -6.47 6.44
N THR A 20 -25.07 -5.91 5.30
CA THR A 20 -23.83 -6.33 4.63
C THR A 20 -22.63 -6.04 5.53
N LEU A 21 -21.79 -7.05 5.74
CA LEU A 21 -20.46 -6.89 6.32
C LEU A 21 -19.47 -6.62 5.20
N LEU A 22 -18.67 -5.56 5.36
CA LEU A 22 -17.54 -5.26 4.51
C LEU A 22 -16.25 -5.30 5.34
N LEU A 23 -15.17 -5.79 4.73
CA LEU A 23 -13.82 -5.73 5.26
C LEU A 23 -12.99 -4.80 4.36
N GLU A 24 -12.56 -3.68 4.92
CA GLU A 24 -11.57 -2.80 4.30
C GLU A 24 -10.19 -3.08 4.92
N THR A 25 -9.21 -3.40 4.09
CA THR A 25 -7.82 -3.59 4.51
C THR A 25 -6.91 -2.66 3.74
N LEU A 26 -5.90 -2.13 4.44
CA LEU A 26 -4.82 -1.35 3.87
C LEU A 26 -3.54 -2.15 4.04
N PHE A 27 -2.94 -2.55 2.92
CA PHE A 27 -1.61 -3.14 2.91
C PHE A 27 -0.60 -2.09 2.48
N VAL A 28 0.52 -2.04 3.19
CA VAL A 28 1.66 -1.19 2.86
C VAL A 28 2.75 -2.05 2.23
N LEU A 29 3.18 -1.62 1.06
CA LEU A 29 4.30 -2.20 0.33
C LEU A 29 5.50 -1.27 0.53
N GLU A 30 6.48 -1.72 1.32
CA GLU A 30 7.66 -0.93 1.68
C GLU A 30 8.94 -1.77 1.65
N ALA A 31 10.08 -1.11 1.45
CA ALA A 31 11.37 -1.77 1.54
C ALA A 31 11.75 -1.98 3.01
N SER A 32 12.29 -3.15 3.34
CA SER A 32 12.84 -3.46 4.66
C SER A 32 14.37 -3.28 4.69
N GLY A 33 14.94 -2.84 5.82
CA GLY A 33 16.39 -2.91 6.08
C GLY A 33 17.08 -1.60 6.49
N HIS A 34 18.42 -1.61 6.43
CA HIS A 34 19.25 -0.44 6.76
C HIS A 34 19.29 0.49 5.54
N ASN A 35 18.86 1.76 5.70
CA ASN A 35 18.74 2.84 4.69
C ASN A 35 17.34 3.12 4.11
N VAL A 36 16.26 2.58 4.70
CA VAL A 36 14.87 2.85 4.27
C VAL A 36 14.53 4.34 4.25
N GLN A 37 15.10 5.16 5.15
CA GLN A 37 14.86 6.60 5.16
C GLN A 37 15.41 7.32 3.92
N GLN A 38 16.54 6.85 3.36
CA GLN A 38 17.13 7.48 2.18
C GLN A 38 16.46 7.03 0.88
N SER A 39 15.95 5.80 0.85
CA SER A 39 15.20 5.28 -0.31
C SER A 39 13.80 5.89 -0.41
N ASN A 40 13.17 6.29 0.70
CA ASN A 40 11.78 6.82 0.73
C ASN A 40 11.53 8.00 -0.25
N ARG A 41 12.55 8.79 -0.58
CA ARG A 41 12.43 9.88 -1.57
C ARG A 41 12.14 9.36 -2.98
N TYR A 42 12.69 8.21 -3.35
CA TYR A 42 12.64 7.64 -4.70
C TYR A 42 11.83 6.36 -4.77
N LEU A 43 11.65 5.69 -3.63
CA LEU A 43 10.88 4.49 -3.41
C LEU A 43 9.97 4.68 -2.18
N PRO A 44 8.97 5.56 -2.28
CA PRO A 44 8.01 5.74 -1.20
C PRO A 44 7.15 4.48 -1.03
N PRO A 45 6.68 4.18 0.21
CA PRO A 45 5.71 3.12 0.43
C PRO A 45 4.49 3.28 -0.47
N ALA A 46 4.02 2.18 -1.04
CA ALA A 46 2.78 2.13 -1.79
C ALA A 46 1.69 1.50 -0.93
N VAL A 47 0.47 2.04 -1.00
CA VAL A 47 -0.69 1.49 -0.27
C VAL A 47 -1.57 0.74 -1.25
N ILE A 48 -1.89 -0.51 -0.92
CA ILE A 48 -2.88 -1.33 -1.60
C ILE A 48 -4.11 -1.40 -0.69
N ARG A 49 -5.21 -0.81 -1.14
CA ARG A 49 -6.50 -0.88 -0.46
C ARG A 49 -7.32 -2.01 -1.06
N ILE A 50 -7.81 -2.90 -0.22
CA ILE A 50 -8.75 -3.95 -0.59
C ILE A 50 -10.05 -3.72 0.20
N LEU A 51 -11.18 -3.84 -0.49
CA LEU A 51 -12.51 -3.77 0.11
C LEU A 51 -13.31 -4.97 -0.38
N LEU A 52 -13.73 -5.84 0.54
CA LEU A 52 -14.49 -7.06 0.22
C LEU A 52 -15.79 -7.09 1.02
N ASP A 53 -16.84 -7.67 0.45
CA ASP A 53 -18.02 -8.12 1.19
C ASP A 53 -17.87 -9.57 1.68
N GLU A 54 -18.85 -10.07 2.44
CA GLU A 54 -18.91 -11.45 2.93
C GLU A 54 -18.81 -12.53 1.84
N GLN A 55 -19.09 -12.20 0.58
CA GLN A 55 -18.95 -13.12 -0.55
C GLN A 55 -17.55 -13.07 -1.18
N GLY A 56 -16.66 -12.21 -0.67
CA GLY A 56 -15.34 -11.96 -1.23
C GLY A 56 -15.35 -11.10 -2.50
N SER A 57 -16.47 -10.45 -2.81
CA SER A 57 -16.58 -9.53 -3.95
C SER A 57 -16.04 -8.16 -3.59
N GLY A 58 -15.25 -7.58 -4.50
CA GLY A 58 -14.72 -6.22 -4.39
C GLY A 58 -15.34 -5.22 -5.36
N ASP A 59 -16.45 -5.57 -6.04
CA ASP A 59 -17.09 -4.71 -7.04
C ASP A 59 -17.94 -3.60 -6.40
N TYR A 60 -17.25 -2.68 -5.72
CA TYR A 60 -17.83 -1.50 -5.10
C TYR A 60 -17.18 -0.23 -5.64
N PRO A 61 -17.37 0.12 -6.92
CA PRO A 61 -16.74 1.28 -7.56
C PRO A 61 -17.16 2.62 -6.92
N HIS A 62 -18.19 2.61 -6.09
CA HIS A 62 -18.72 3.77 -5.38
C HIS A 62 -18.24 3.89 -3.92
N LEU A 63 -17.50 2.90 -3.44
CA LEU A 63 -16.93 2.86 -2.10
C LEU A 63 -15.42 3.08 -2.17
N ASP A 64 -15.02 4.19 -2.78
CA ASP A 64 -13.65 4.67 -2.61
C ASP A 64 -13.36 5.06 -1.15
N HIS A 65 -12.10 5.35 -0.85
CA HIS A 65 -11.68 5.62 0.52
C HIS A 65 -12.43 6.82 1.14
N GLU A 66 -12.61 7.88 0.37
CA GLU A 66 -13.25 9.10 0.84
C GLU A 66 -14.74 8.88 1.07
N SER A 67 -15.42 8.23 0.13
CA SER A 67 -16.84 7.85 0.21
C SER A 67 -17.12 7.01 1.45
N VAL A 68 -16.28 6.00 1.73
CA VAL A 68 -16.42 5.19 2.96
C VAL A 68 -16.30 6.09 4.19
N ASN A 69 -15.22 6.87 4.32
CA ASN A 69 -14.97 7.70 5.50
C ASN A 69 -16.07 8.73 5.75
N GLN A 70 -16.66 9.33 4.70
CA GLN A 70 -17.75 10.32 4.83
C GLN A 70 -19.05 9.72 5.40
N HIS A 71 -19.26 8.41 5.23
CA HIS A 71 -20.49 7.72 5.65
C HIS A 71 -20.31 6.86 6.90
N LEU A 72 -19.11 6.83 7.49
CA LEU A 72 -18.86 6.08 8.71
C LEU A 72 -19.60 6.69 9.91
N GLN A 73 -20.10 5.79 10.74
CA GLN A 73 -20.72 6.12 12.02
C GLN A 73 -20.05 5.30 13.12
N PRO A 74 -19.82 5.90 14.30
CA PRO A 74 -19.28 5.18 15.43
C PRO A 74 -20.24 4.07 15.86
N VAL A 75 -19.68 2.96 16.32
CA VAL A 75 -20.43 1.82 16.85
C VAL A 75 -20.18 1.71 18.36
N ALA A 76 -21.22 1.41 19.13
CA ALA A 76 -21.07 1.14 20.55
C ALA A 76 -20.20 -0.11 20.77
N THR A 77 -19.28 -0.07 21.73
CA THR A 77 -18.31 -1.15 21.97
C THR A 77 -18.94 -2.54 22.17
N GLY A 78 -20.13 -2.60 22.80
CA GLY A 78 -20.86 -3.87 22.97
C GLY A 78 -21.31 -4.47 21.64
N ILE A 79 -21.85 -3.64 20.75
CA ILE A 79 -22.28 -4.05 19.40
C ILE A 79 -21.06 -4.47 18.58
N ALA A 80 -19.97 -3.70 18.62
CA ALA A 80 -18.74 -4.03 17.91
C ALA A 80 -18.20 -5.42 18.30
N LYS A 81 -18.14 -5.71 19.62
CA LYS A 81 -17.71 -7.03 20.11
C LYS A 81 -18.62 -8.15 19.62
N GLN A 82 -19.93 -7.93 19.65
CA GLN A 82 -20.90 -8.92 19.19
C GLN A 82 -20.76 -9.20 17.68
N VAL A 83 -20.54 -8.18 16.86
CA VAL A 83 -20.28 -8.34 15.42
C VAL A 83 -19.02 -9.19 15.20
N ILE A 84 -17.91 -8.84 15.85
CA ILE A 84 -16.65 -9.61 15.72
C ILE A 84 -16.84 -11.06 16.16
N GLN A 85 -17.52 -11.31 17.28
CA GLN A 85 -17.76 -12.67 17.77
C GLN A 85 -18.66 -13.47 16.83
N LEU A 86 -19.70 -12.85 16.28
CA LEU A 86 -20.65 -13.53 15.39
C LEU A 86 -20.06 -13.81 14.00
N LYS A 87 -19.12 -12.99 13.55
CA LYS A 87 -18.55 -13.01 12.21
C LYS A 87 -17.06 -13.38 12.19
N GLU A 88 -16.55 -13.99 13.26
CA GLU A 88 -15.10 -14.26 13.40
C GLU A 88 -14.54 -15.07 12.22
N ASP A 89 -15.19 -16.18 11.88
CA ASP A 89 -14.75 -17.06 10.78
C ASP A 89 -14.79 -16.33 9.43
N ALA A 90 -15.87 -15.62 9.14
CA ALA A 90 -16.01 -14.82 7.93
C ALA A 90 -14.92 -13.74 7.83
N ILE A 91 -14.62 -13.04 8.92
CA ILE A 91 -13.55 -12.02 8.94
C ILE A 91 -12.18 -12.66 8.67
N ARG A 92 -11.90 -13.86 9.21
CA ARG A 92 -10.65 -14.58 8.96
C ARG A 92 -10.51 -14.98 7.49
N GLU A 93 -11.58 -15.46 6.89
CA GLU A 93 -11.62 -15.80 5.46
C GLU A 93 -11.39 -14.55 4.59
N LEU A 94 -12.06 -13.44 4.91
CA LEU A 94 -11.89 -12.18 4.18
C LEU A 94 -10.48 -11.58 4.34
N LEU A 95 -9.87 -11.70 5.52
CA LEU A 95 -8.48 -11.29 5.72
C LEU A 95 -7.55 -12.08 4.79
N THR A 96 -7.71 -13.41 4.74
CA THR A 96 -6.93 -14.28 3.87
C THR A 96 -7.14 -13.93 2.39
N ALA A 97 -8.39 -13.75 1.96
CA ALA A 97 -8.72 -13.35 0.59
C ALA A 97 -8.13 -11.98 0.24
N SER A 98 -8.18 -11.01 1.17
CA SER A 98 -7.65 -9.67 0.94
C SER A 98 -6.13 -9.68 0.80
N GLU A 99 -5.43 -10.49 1.58
CA GLU A 99 -3.97 -10.66 1.48
C GLU A 99 -3.57 -11.30 0.15
N GLN A 100 -4.33 -12.28 -0.34
CA GLN A 100 -4.12 -12.88 -1.66
C GLN A 100 -4.29 -11.85 -2.78
N GLN A 101 -5.35 -11.03 -2.73
CA GLN A 101 -5.59 -9.98 -3.73
C GLN A 101 -4.51 -8.90 -3.70
N ALA A 102 -4.08 -8.46 -2.51
CA ALA A 102 -3.02 -7.48 -2.38
C ALA A 102 -1.67 -8.04 -2.86
N SER A 103 -1.37 -9.30 -2.55
CA SER A 103 -0.16 -10.00 -3.02
C SER A 103 -0.14 -10.14 -4.54
N ALA A 104 -1.29 -10.33 -5.19
CA ALA A 104 -1.39 -10.37 -6.64
C ALA A 104 -1.14 -8.99 -7.31
N GLN A 105 -1.45 -7.89 -6.62
CA GLN A 105 -1.21 -6.53 -7.12
C GLN A 105 0.23 -6.04 -6.89
N ALA A 106 0.91 -6.56 -5.86
CA ALA A 106 2.25 -6.11 -5.45
C ALA A 106 3.31 -6.14 -6.58
N PRO A 107 3.44 -7.21 -7.40
CA PRO A 107 4.46 -7.26 -8.46
C PRO A 107 4.36 -6.12 -9.48
N GLN A 108 3.13 -5.71 -9.83
CA GLN A 108 2.91 -4.62 -10.77
C GLN A 108 3.38 -3.27 -10.19
N LEU A 109 3.12 -3.04 -8.90
CA LEU A 109 3.57 -1.82 -8.21
C LEU A 109 5.09 -1.78 -8.05
N ILE A 110 5.73 -2.92 -7.75
CA ILE A 110 7.20 -3.05 -7.69
C ILE A 110 7.81 -2.74 -9.06
N ALA A 111 7.27 -3.33 -10.13
CA ALA A 111 7.76 -3.09 -11.49
C ALA A 111 7.59 -1.62 -11.91
N ALA A 112 6.46 -0.99 -11.57
CA ALA A 112 6.24 0.43 -11.82
C ALA A 112 7.23 1.33 -11.04
N ALA A 113 7.56 0.96 -9.79
CA ALA A 113 8.57 1.66 -9.01
C ALA A 113 9.97 1.50 -9.61
N GLU A 114 10.35 0.29 -10.05
CA GLU A 114 11.62 0.05 -10.74
C GLU A 114 11.74 0.90 -12.01
N ALA A 115 10.70 0.91 -12.85
CA ALA A 115 10.68 1.70 -14.07
C ALA A 115 10.87 3.19 -13.79
N ARG A 116 10.20 3.73 -12.76
CA ARG A 116 10.34 5.13 -12.33
C ARG A 116 11.76 5.46 -11.86
N ILE A 117 12.36 4.57 -11.07
CA ILE A 117 13.75 4.71 -10.60
C ILE A 117 14.69 4.78 -11.81
N ARG A 118 14.58 3.82 -12.75
CA ARG A 118 15.42 3.80 -13.96
C ARG A 118 15.22 5.05 -14.82
N GLN A 119 13.99 5.48 -15.03
CA GLN A 119 13.67 6.71 -15.78
C GLN A 119 14.26 7.98 -15.14
N THR A 120 14.44 7.99 -13.83
CA THR A 120 15.01 9.13 -13.11
C THR A 120 16.54 9.13 -13.16
N PHE A 121 17.18 7.99 -12.94
CA PHE A 121 18.62 7.91 -12.73
C PHE A 121 19.42 7.62 -14.01
N THR A 122 18.92 6.78 -14.92
CA THR A 122 19.67 6.39 -16.13
C THR A 122 20.00 7.59 -17.02
N PRO A 123 19.06 8.51 -17.34
CA PRO A 123 19.37 9.66 -18.19
C PRO A 123 20.41 10.60 -17.54
N GLU A 124 20.38 10.74 -16.22
CA GLU A 124 21.32 11.60 -15.50
C GLU A 124 22.74 11.02 -15.48
N ILE A 125 22.86 9.70 -15.29
CA ILE A 125 24.14 8.99 -15.41
C ILE A 125 24.70 9.14 -16.82
N GLU A 126 23.88 8.93 -17.85
CA GLU A 126 24.28 9.08 -19.26
C GLU A 126 24.73 10.52 -19.57
N ARG A 127 23.99 11.52 -19.07
CA ARG A 127 24.33 12.95 -19.21
C ARG A 127 25.68 13.27 -18.58
N LEU A 128 25.93 12.82 -17.35
CA LEU A 128 27.20 13.07 -16.65
C LEU A 128 28.37 12.38 -17.35
N LYS A 129 28.20 11.14 -17.81
CA LYS A 129 29.22 10.43 -18.60
C LYS A 129 29.53 11.15 -19.91
N ALA A 130 28.53 11.64 -20.62
CA ALA A 130 28.73 12.42 -21.84
C ALA A 130 29.45 13.74 -21.57
N LEU A 131 29.09 14.46 -20.50
CA LEU A 131 29.76 15.69 -20.10
C LEU A 131 31.21 15.47 -19.71
N GLN A 132 31.52 14.37 -19.03
CA GLN A 132 32.89 14.02 -18.63
C GLN A 132 33.82 13.85 -19.84
N GLN A 133 33.32 13.36 -20.98
CA GLN A 133 34.11 13.22 -22.20
C GLN A 133 34.58 14.57 -22.77
N VAL A 134 33.83 15.65 -22.51
CA VAL A 134 34.08 16.98 -23.08
C VAL A 134 34.47 18.04 -22.04
N ASN A 135 34.37 17.72 -20.74
CA ASN A 135 34.68 18.64 -19.64
C ASN A 135 35.42 17.91 -18.50
N PRO A 136 36.75 18.09 -18.38
CA PRO A 136 37.56 17.42 -17.34
C PRO A 136 37.26 17.90 -15.91
N ASN A 137 36.42 18.93 -15.72
CA ASN A 137 35.96 19.35 -14.40
C ASN A 137 34.86 18.45 -13.82
N VAL A 138 34.22 17.61 -14.66
CA VAL A 138 33.24 16.62 -14.17
C VAL A 138 34.00 15.45 -13.55
N ARG A 139 33.79 15.24 -12.25
CA ARG A 139 34.57 14.27 -11.48
C ARG A 139 33.92 12.90 -11.55
N ASP A 140 34.73 11.84 -11.54
CA ASP A 140 34.24 10.44 -11.53
C ASP A 140 33.29 10.17 -10.35
N GLU A 141 33.55 10.80 -9.21
CA GLU A 141 32.73 10.68 -8.00
C GLU A 141 31.27 11.12 -8.21
N GLU A 142 31.01 12.05 -9.14
CA GLU A 142 29.64 12.49 -9.45
C GLU A 142 28.86 11.39 -10.20
N VAL A 143 29.50 10.73 -11.17
CA VAL A 143 28.90 9.59 -11.89
C VAL A 143 28.70 8.42 -10.93
N GLN A 144 29.73 8.09 -10.15
CA GLN A 144 29.69 6.99 -9.18
C GLN A 144 28.60 7.19 -8.13
N PHE A 145 28.37 8.43 -7.68
CA PHE A 145 27.30 8.74 -6.75
C PHE A 145 25.92 8.31 -7.30
N PHE A 146 25.58 8.69 -8.53
CA PHE A 146 24.29 8.32 -9.13
C PHE A 146 24.19 6.81 -9.42
N GLU A 147 25.28 6.17 -9.85
CA GLU A 147 25.32 4.72 -10.05
C GLU A 147 25.10 3.96 -8.73
N GLN A 148 25.74 4.41 -7.64
CA GLN A 148 25.55 3.83 -6.31
C GLN A 148 24.13 4.03 -5.81
N GLN A 149 23.53 5.21 -5.99
CA GLN A 149 22.13 5.47 -5.63
C GLN A 149 21.18 4.55 -6.41
N LEU A 150 21.37 4.39 -7.72
CA LEU A 150 20.56 3.47 -8.54
C LEU A 150 20.71 2.03 -8.04
N GLN A 151 21.93 1.58 -7.73
CA GLN A 151 22.17 0.25 -7.22
C GLN A 151 21.51 0.03 -5.85
N GLN A 152 21.61 0.99 -4.94
CA GLN A 152 20.98 0.91 -3.61
C GLN A 152 19.45 0.82 -3.73
N LEU A 153 18.82 1.64 -4.56
CA LEU A 153 17.38 1.60 -4.80
C LEU A 153 16.95 0.28 -5.44
N THR A 154 17.74 -0.23 -6.40
CA THR A 154 17.48 -1.52 -7.04
C THR A 154 17.57 -2.67 -6.04
N ASN A 155 18.54 -2.63 -5.13
CA ASN A 155 18.63 -3.62 -4.04
C ASN A 155 17.46 -3.48 -3.05
N ALA A 156 17.04 -2.25 -2.74
CA ALA A 156 15.90 -2.01 -1.85
C ALA A 156 14.59 -2.59 -2.42
N LEU A 157 14.39 -2.55 -3.74
CA LEU A 157 13.24 -3.19 -4.39
C LEU A 157 13.17 -4.71 -4.12
N GLN A 158 14.31 -5.38 -3.98
CA GLN A 158 14.37 -6.82 -3.69
C GLN A 158 13.98 -7.15 -2.24
N SER A 159 14.06 -6.16 -1.35
CA SER A 159 13.67 -6.28 0.06
C SER A 159 12.25 -5.79 0.35
N ILE A 160 11.47 -5.50 -0.68
CA ILE A 160 10.08 -5.05 -0.51
C ILE A 160 9.25 -6.18 0.09
N ASN A 161 8.51 -5.85 1.14
CA ASN A 161 7.53 -6.72 1.76
C ASN A 161 6.17 -6.05 1.79
N LEU A 162 5.13 -6.88 1.69
CA LEU A 162 3.75 -6.49 1.89
C LEU A 162 3.40 -6.68 3.37
N ARG A 163 2.87 -5.65 4.03
CA ARG A 163 2.41 -5.71 5.42
C ARG A 163 0.97 -5.25 5.50
N LEU A 164 0.13 -5.96 6.25
CA LEU A 164 -1.18 -5.46 6.65
C LEU A 164 -0.99 -4.35 7.69
N ASP A 165 -1.44 -3.14 7.35
CA ASP A 165 -1.24 -1.94 8.15
C ASP A 165 -2.50 -1.57 8.92
N ALA A 166 -3.66 -1.65 8.26
CA ALA A 166 -4.94 -1.38 8.89
C ALA A 166 -6.06 -2.31 8.39
N VAL A 167 -7.01 -2.57 9.29
CA VAL A 167 -8.22 -3.35 9.07
C VAL A 167 -9.41 -2.56 9.60
N ARG A 168 -10.49 -2.53 8.83
CA ARG A 168 -11.76 -1.96 9.24
C ARG A 168 -12.89 -2.91 8.88
N VAL A 169 -13.63 -3.32 9.90
CA VAL A 169 -14.85 -4.11 9.77
C VAL A 169 -16.03 -3.13 9.72
N ILE A 170 -16.79 -3.12 8.64
CA ILE A 170 -17.88 -2.18 8.41
C ILE A 170 -19.19 -2.95 8.32
N VAL A 171 -20.19 -2.53 9.10
CA VAL A 171 -21.56 -3.05 8.98
C VAL A 171 -22.43 -2.00 8.31
N ALA A 172 -23.00 -2.34 7.16
CA ALA A 172 -23.92 -1.47 6.46
C ALA A 172 -25.25 -1.34 7.21
N THR A 173 -25.79 -0.12 7.30
CA THR A 173 -27.05 0.20 8.00
C THR A 173 -28.02 0.99 7.14
#